data_AF-A0A1X7H1N7-F1
#
_entry.id   AF-A0A1X7H1N7-F1
#
_cell.length_a   1.000
_cell.length_b   1.000
_cell.length_c   1.000
_cell.angle_alpha   90.00
_cell.angle_beta   90.00
_cell.angle_gamma   90.00
#
_symmetry.space_group_name_H-M   'P 1'
#
loop_
_entity.id
_entity.type
_entity.pdbx_description
1 polymer ?
#
loop_
_entity_poly.entity_id
_entity_poly.type
_entity_poly.pdbx_seq_one_letter_code
_entity_poly.pdbx_strand_id
1 'polypeptide(L)'
;MTRLPPASPSPESTESAGRIADQAAALGATLDDARTQAESGVLIDLAGLEDRVAHLCLAAESLPRGEARTLLGPLGDLVAALAPLAAALTDQQTRREETIAAALAGRDDPHTARQRAAAAYGRSGSPAAPGRPDDTP
;
A
#
# COMPACT_ATOMS: atom_id res chain seq x y z
N MET A 1 33.49 47.85 11.20
CA MET A 1 32.56 46.93 10.49
C MET A 1 31.39 46.64 11.42
N THR A 2 30.30 47.39 11.28
CA THR A 2 29.10 47.27 12.11
C THR A 2 28.21 46.18 11.53
N ARG A 3 28.07 45.06 12.24
CA ARG A 3 27.22 43.93 11.85
C ARG A 3 25.76 44.33 12.12
N LEU A 4 24.94 44.43 11.07
CA LEU A 4 23.50 44.67 11.22
C LEU A 4 22.88 43.52 12.05
N PRO A 5 21.97 43.82 13.00
CA PRO A 5 21.25 42.78 13.73
C PRO A 5 20.36 41.96 12.76
N PRO A 6 20.17 40.65 13.00
CA PRO A 6 19.25 39.85 12.20
C PRO A 6 17.84 40.39 12.36
N ALA A 7 17.17 40.65 11.24
CA ALA A 7 15.75 41.01 11.23
C ALA A 7 14.96 39.93 11.98
N SER A 8 14.21 40.33 13.00
CA SER A 8 13.32 39.42 13.73
C SER A 8 12.28 38.84 12.77
N PRO A 9 11.93 37.55 12.90
CA PRO A 9 10.88 36.95 12.08
C PRO A 9 9.56 37.70 12.30
N SER A 10 8.80 37.88 11.22
CA SER A 10 7.51 38.56 11.27
C SER A 10 6.45 37.61 11.85
N PRO A 11 5.47 38.10 12.63
CA PRO A 11 4.48 37.26 13.29
C PRO A 11 3.61 36.46 12.29
N GLU A 12 3.26 37.06 11.16
CA GLU A 12 2.45 36.42 10.10
C GLU A 12 3.15 35.22 9.46
N SER A 13 4.46 35.32 9.28
CA SER A 13 5.26 34.29 8.66
C SER A 13 5.50 33.12 9.64
N THR A 14 5.64 33.42 10.93
CA THR A 14 5.65 32.41 12.02
C THR A 14 4.32 31.66 12.12
N GLU A 15 3.19 32.37 12.01
CA GLU A 15 1.86 31.76 11.99
C GLU A 15 1.66 30.88 10.74
N SER A 16 2.15 31.33 9.60
CA SER A 16 2.14 30.56 8.35
C SER A 16 2.95 29.27 8.47
N ALA A 17 4.14 29.32 9.06
CA ALA A 17 4.95 28.14 9.36
C ALA A 17 4.24 27.18 10.32
N GLY A 18 3.53 27.71 11.34
CA GLY A 18 2.71 26.89 12.24
C GLY A 18 1.63 26.12 11.50
N ARG A 19 0.86 26.79 10.64
CA ARG A 19 -0.19 26.15 9.83
C ARG A 19 0.36 25.07 8.89
N ILE A 20 1.53 25.31 8.29
CA ILE A 20 2.21 24.31 7.42
C ILE A 20 2.65 23.11 8.24
N ALA A 21 3.17 23.30 9.46
CA ALA A 21 3.53 22.21 10.35
C ALA A 21 2.31 21.37 10.76
N ASP A 22 1.19 22.01 11.09
CA ASP A 22 -0.07 21.33 11.41
C ASP A 22 -0.59 20.52 10.21
N GLN A 23 -0.50 21.07 9.00
CA GLN A 23 -0.87 20.37 7.78
C GLN A 23 0.04 19.16 7.50
N ALA A 24 1.36 19.29 7.73
CA ALA A 24 2.30 18.18 7.63
C ALA A 24 1.98 17.07 8.63
N ALA A 25 1.67 17.42 9.88
CA ALA A 25 1.30 16.47 10.93
C ALA A 25 -0.02 15.74 10.60
N ALA A 26 -1.03 16.47 10.13
CA ALA A 26 -2.30 15.87 9.70
C ALA A 26 -2.12 14.89 8.52
N LEU A 27 -1.22 15.23 7.59
CA LEU A 27 -0.88 14.35 6.49
C LEU A 27 -0.14 13.11 6.99
N GLY A 28 0.81 13.26 7.91
CA GLY A 28 1.49 12.16 8.58
C GLY A 28 0.52 11.17 9.25
N ALA A 29 -0.44 11.68 10.02
CA ALA A 29 -1.49 10.86 10.63
C ALA A 29 -2.32 10.09 9.58
N THR A 30 -2.64 10.74 8.46
CA THR A 30 -3.37 10.09 7.36
C THR A 30 -2.54 8.94 6.73
N LEU A 31 -1.22 9.12 6.61
CA LEU A 31 -0.32 8.07 6.11
C LEU A 31 -0.16 6.91 7.10
N ASP A 32 -0.15 7.19 8.41
CA ASP A 32 -0.14 6.15 9.44
C ASP A 32 -1.45 5.35 9.44
N ASP A 33 -2.61 6.01 9.32
CA ASP A 33 -3.91 5.35 9.19
C ASP A 33 -3.97 4.48 7.92
N ALA A 34 -3.45 5.01 6.81
CA ALA A 34 -3.31 4.25 5.57
C ALA A 34 -2.41 3.04 5.79
N ARG A 35 -1.26 3.18 6.47
CA ARG A 35 -0.38 2.03 6.75
C ARG A 35 -1.12 0.95 7.54
N THR A 36 -1.83 1.31 8.61
CA THR A 36 -2.60 0.34 9.41
C THR A 36 -3.68 -0.36 8.60
N GLN A 37 -4.35 0.35 7.69
CA GLN A 37 -5.29 -0.25 6.76
C GLN A 37 -4.60 -1.25 5.81
N ALA A 38 -3.43 -0.91 5.27
CA ALA A 38 -2.68 -1.76 4.35
C ALA A 38 -2.22 -3.05 5.04
N GLU A 39 -1.71 -2.92 6.27
CA GLU A 39 -1.30 -4.04 7.12
C GLU A 39 -2.48 -4.99 7.43
N SER A 40 -3.70 -4.44 7.54
CA SER A 40 -4.93 -5.23 7.70
C SER A 40 -5.46 -5.85 6.39
N GLY A 41 -4.80 -5.56 5.25
CA GLY A 41 -5.19 -6.04 3.93
C GLY A 41 -6.31 -5.26 3.26
N VAL A 42 -6.73 -4.13 3.84
CA VAL A 42 -7.72 -3.21 3.25
C VAL A 42 -7.09 -2.48 2.07
N LEU A 43 -7.83 -2.34 0.97
CA LEU A 43 -7.41 -1.54 -0.17
C LEU A 43 -7.62 -0.05 0.14
N ILE A 44 -6.59 0.75 -0.12
CA ILE A 44 -6.59 2.17 0.19
C ILE A 44 -6.50 2.95 -1.11
N ASP A 45 -7.24 4.05 -1.18
CA ASP A 45 -7.09 5.04 -2.22
C ASP A 45 -6.17 6.17 -1.74
N LEU A 46 -5.04 6.34 -2.42
CA LEU A 46 -4.06 7.40 -2.17
C LEU A 46 -4.16 8.54 -3.20
N ALA A 47 -5.23 8.57 -4.02
CA ALA A 47 -5.42 9.58 -5.04
C ALA A 47 -5.36 11.01 -4.46
N GLY A 48 -4.57 11.87 -5.10
CA GLY A 48 -4.41 13.26 -4.71
C GLY A 48 -3.46 13.48 -3.52
N LEU A 49 -2.76 12.43 -3.05
CA LEU A 49 -1.67 12.59 -2.10
C LEU A 49 -0.53 13.43 -2.71
N GLU A 50 -0.21 13.20 -3.99
CA GLU A 50 0.87 13.96 -4.65
C GLU A 50 0.57 15.46 -4.69
N ASP A 51 -0.67 15.83 -5.02
CA ASP A 51 -1.10 17.24 -5.07
C ASP A 51 -1.04 17.91 -3.69
N ARG A 52 -1.45 17.19 -2.64
CA ARG A 52 -1.38 17.69 -1.26
C ARG A 52 0.06 17.88 -0.79
N VAL A 53 0.95 16.92 -1.09
CA VAL A 53 2.39 17.04 -0.79
C VAL A 53 3.01 18.18 -1.60
N ALA A 54 2.68 18.31 -2.89
CA ALA A 54 3.18 19.39 -3.74
C ALA A 54 2.76 20.76 -3.21
N HIS A 55 1.50 20.93 -2.82
CA HIS A 55 1.03 22.16 -2.20
C HIS A 55 1.78 22.46 -0.88
N LEU A 56 2.01 21.44 -0.05
CA LEU A 56 2.76 21.60 1.20
C LEU A 56 4.21 22.06 0.93
N CYS A 57 4.88 21.44 -0.03
CA CYS A 57 6.24 21.80 -0.44
C CYS A 57 6.31 23.24 -0.98
N LEU A 58 5.38 23.62 -1.87
CA LEU A 58 5.30 24.99 -2.39
C LEU A 58 5.07 26.02 -1.29
N ALA A 59 4.20 25.71 -0.32
CA ALA A 59 3.96 26.58 0.83
C ALA A 59 5.23 26.73 1.69
N ALA A 60 5.94 25.63 1.95
CA ALA A 60 7.20 25.66 2.69
C ALA A 60 8.32 26.44 1.97
N GLU A 61 8.43 26.31 0.64
CA GLU A 61 9.40 27.05 -0.19
C GLU A 61 9.16 28.55 -0.21
N SER A 62 7.91 28.98 -0.03
CA SER A 62 7.55 30.40 0.02
C SER A 62 7.98 31.11 1.32
N LEU A 63 8.38 30.35 2.35
CA LEU A 63 8.75 30.91 3.64
C LEU A 63 10.19 31.47 3.68
N PRO A 64 10.44 32.48 4.51
CA PRO A 64 11.80 32.89 4.85
C PRO A 64 12.61 31.73 5.46
N ARG A 65 13.91 31.65 5.13
CA ARG A 65 14.81 30.58 5.60
C ARG A 65 14.81 30.34 7.12
N GLY A 66 14.58 31.39 7.91
CA GLY A 66 14.53 31.29 9.37
C GLY A 66 13.36 30.47 9.87
N GLU A 67 12.23 30.55 9.19
CA GLU A 67 10.97 29.88 9.54
C GLU A 67 10.86 28.53 8.85
N ALA A 68 11.32 28.41 7.60
CA ALA A 68 11.42 27.10 6.93
C ALA A 68 12.25 26.09 7.75
N ARG A 69 13.20 26.54 8.58
CA ARG A 69 13.97 25.67 9.48
C ARG A 69 13.11 25.00 10.54
N THR A 70 12.03 25.62 11.01
CA THR A 70 11.15 25.00 12.00
C THR A 70 10.34 23.86 11.41
N LEU A 71 10.14 23.86 10.08
CA LEU A 71 9.46 22.81 9.34
C LEU A 71 10.30 21.54 9.11
N LEU A 72 11.62 21.59 9.36
CA LEU A 72 12.50 20.44 9.09
C LEU A 72 12.13 19.19 9.90
N GLY A 73 11.64 19.37 11.13
CA GLY A 73 11.13 18.26 11.96
C GLY A 73 9.87 17.64 11.34
N PRO A 74 8.76 18.40 11.26
CA PRO A 74 7.50 17.88 10.71
C PRO A 74 7.61 17.31 9.29
N LEU A 75 8.39 17.93 8.40
CA LEU A 75 8.62 17.41 7.06
C LEU A 75 9.51 16.16 7.07
N GLY A 76 10.48 16.08 7.97
CA GLY A 76 11.30 14.89 8.18
C GLY A 76 10.46 13.70 8.67
N ASP A 77 9.55 13.94 9.62
CA ASP A 77 8.62 12.93 10.13
C ASP A 77 7.67 12.44 9.04
N LEU A 78 7.15 13.36 8.21
CA LEU A 78 6.32 13.02 7.05
C LEU A 78 7.07 12.10 6.06
N VAL A 79 8.33 12.42 5.74
CA VAL A 79 9.17 11.59 4.87
C VAL A 79 9.45 10.22 5.52
N ALA A 80 9.71 10.19 6.82
CA ALA A 80 9.94 8.96 7.56
C ALA A 80 8.71 8.04 7.57
N ALA A 81 7.48 8.59 7.55
CA ALA A 81 6.24 7.82 7.49
C ALA A 81 5.99 7.15 6.13
N LEU A 82 6.53 7.69 5.04
CA LEU A 82 6.33 7.15 3.69
C LEU A 82 6.99 5.77 3.49
N ALA A 83 8.18 5.55 4.08
CA ALA A 83 8.91 4.30 3.90
C ALA A 83 8.18 3.08 4.50
N PRO A 84 7.68 3.13 5.76
CA PRO A 84 6.83 2.08 6.31
C PRO A 84 5.56 1.83 5.49
N LEU A 85 4.89 2.88 5.00
CA LEU A 85 3.70 2.73 4.15
C LEU A 85 4.04 1.99 2.85
N ALA A 86 5.12 2.36 2.17
CA ALA A 86 5.57 1.69 0.95
C ALA A 86 5.89 0.21 1.20
N ALA A 87 6.52 -0.12 2.32
CA ALA A 87 6.78 -1.50 2.72
C ALA A 87 5.47 -2.28 2.95
N ALA A 88 4.51 -1.69 3.67
CA ALA A 88 3.20 -2.33 3.93
C ALA A 88 2.42 -2.61 2.63
N LEU A 89 2.42 -1.67 1.67
CA LEU A 89 1.77 -1.86 0.38
C LEU A 89 2.45 -2.95 -0.46
N THR A 90 3.78 -3.02 -0.43
CA THR A 90 4.56 -4.05 -1.14
C THR A 90 4.28 -5.45 -0.57
N ASP A 91 4.21 -5.58 0.75
CA ASP A 91 3.87 -6.82 1.43
C ASP A 91 2.42 -7.23 1.14
N GLN A 92 1.47 -6.28 1.19
CA GLN A 92 0.08 -6.52 0.81
C GLN A 92 -0.05 -7.03 -0.64
N GLN A 93 0.69 -6.43 -1.58
CA GLN A 93 0.73 -6.89 -2.97
C GLN A 93 1.28 -8.31 -3.07
N THR A 94 2.40 -8.60 -2.40
CA THR A 94 3.04 -9.92 -2.42
C THR A 94 2.09 -11.00 -1.90
N ARG A 95 1.46 -10.78 -0.75
CA ARG A 95 0.47 -11.71 -0.17
C ARG A 95 -0.72 -11.94 -1.10
N ARG A 96 -1.15 -10.90 -1.81
CA ARG A 96 -2.24 -11.01 -2.79
C ARG A 96 -1.83 -11.88 -3.98
N GLU A 97 -0.64 -11.66 -4.52
CA GLU A 97 -0.10 -12.45 -5.63
C GLU A 97 0.06 -13.93 -5.23
N GLU A 98 0.57 -14.20 -4.03
CA GLU A 98 0.68 -15.56 -3.48
C GLU A 98 -0.69 -16.23 -3.34
N THR A 99 -1.68 -15.50 -2.83
CA THR A 99 -3.06 -16.00 -2.68
C THR A 99 -3.67 -16.35 -4.04
N ILE A 100 -3.48 -15.49 -5.04
CA ILE A 100 -3.94 -15.73 -6.41
C ILE A 100 -3.22 -16.93 -7.01
N ALA A 101 -1.91 -17.05 -6.82
CA ALA A 101 -1.12 -18.18 -7.31
C ALA A 101 -1.56 -19.51 -6.66
N ALA A 102 -1.86 -19.52 -5.36
CA ALA A 102 -2.35 -20.69 -4.65
C ALA A 102 -3.74 -21.13 -5.15
N ALA A 103 -4.64 -20.17 -5.39
CA ALA A 103 -5.95 -20.40 -5.97
C ALA A 103 -5.84 -20.98 -7.40
N LEU A 104 -4.98 -20.40 -8.25
CA LEU A 104 -4.72 -20.90 -9.61
C LEU A 104 -4.08 -22.30 -9.62
N ALA A 105 -3.21 -22.60 -8.65
CA ALA A 105 -2.62 -23.93 -8.48
C ALA A 105 -3.63 -24.96 -7.93
N GLY A 106 -4.86 -24.54 -7.59
CA GLY A 106 -5.89 -25.39 -7.00
C GLY A 106 -5.42 -26.04 -5.71
N ARG A 107 -4.55 -25.39 -4.94
CA ARG A 107 -4.01 -25.93 -3.69
C ARG A 107 -5.07 -25.91 -2.59
N ASP A 108 -5.93 -24.89 -2.59
CA ASP A 108 -6.93 -24.63 -1.55
C ASP A 108 -8.39 -24.73 -2.02
N ASP A 109 -8.62 -25.13 -3.28
CA ASP A 109 -9.99 -25.33 -3.81
C ASP A 109 -10.44 -26.81 -3.60
N PRO A 110 -11.51 -27.06 -2.83
CA PRO A 110 -12.03 -28.40 -2.62
C PRO A 110 -12.51 -29.05 -3.93
N HIS A 111 -12.90 -28.25 -4.94
CA HIS A 111 -13.30 -28.76 -6.25
C HIS A 111 -12.09 -29.25 -7.06
N THR A 112 -10.96 -28.55 -7.05
CA THR A 112 -9.74 -29.03 -7.70
C THR A 112 -9.14 -30.22 -6.97
N ALA A 113 -9.22 -30.28 -5.63
CA ALA A 113 -8.83 -31.46 -4.86
C ALA A 113 -9.70 -32.68 -5.23
N ARG A 114 -11.02 -32.51 -5.32
CA ARG A 114 -11.96 -33.56 -5.74
C ARG A 114 -11.73 -33.98 -7.20
N GLN A 115 -11.44 -33.04 -8.10
CA GLN A 115 -11.16 -33.32 -9.51
C GLN A 115 -9.82 -34.06 -9.68
N ARG A 116 -8.77 -33.70 -8.93
CA ARG A 116 -7.50 -34.42 -8.89
C ARG A 116 -7.67 -35.84 -8.34
N ALA A 117 -8.43 -36.01 -7.25
CA ALA A 117 -8.74 -37.33 -6.69
C ALA A 117 -9.56 -38.18 -7.68
N ALA A 118 -10.55 -37.59 -8.35
CA ALA A 118 -11.31 -38.27 -9.39
C ALA A 118 -10.44 -38.66 -10.60
N ALA A 119 -9.45 -37.85 -10.98
CA ALA A 119 -8.50 -38.22 -12.05
C ALA A 119 -7.55 -39.36 -11.62
N ALA A 120 -7.08 -39.36 -10.37
CA ALA A 120 -6.16 -40.37 -9.83
C ALA A 120 -6.84 -41.72 -9.56
N TYR A 121 -8.07 -41.71 -9.04
CA TYR A 121 -8.79 -42.91 -8.61
C TYR A 121 -10.00 -43.27 -9.49
N GLY A 122 -10.49 -42.37 -10.35
CA GLY A 122 -11.68 -42.59 -11.19
C GLY A 122 -11.44 -43.44 -12.43
N ARG A 123 -10.20 -43.88 -12.70
CA ARG A 123 -9.87 -44.82 -13.78
C ARG A 123 -9.56 -46.22 -13.23
N SER A 124 -10.54 -46.80 -12.53
CA SER A 124 -10.59 -48.25 -12.28
C SER A 124 -12.02 -48.80 -12.36
N GLY A 125 -12.94 -48.09 -13.03
CA GLY A 125 -14.30 -48.52 -13.32
C GLY A 125 -14.56 -48.70 -14.80
N SER A 126 -14.17 -49.86 -15.33
CA SER A 126 -14.72 -50.55 -16.52
C SER A 126 -14.71 -49.86 -17.91
N PRO A 127 -13.89 -50.33 -18.88
CA PRO A 127 -14.31 -50.30 -20.27
C PRO A 127 -15.40 -51.38 -20.44
N ALA A 128 -16.64 -50.95 -20.61
CA ALA A 128 -17.69 -51.81 -21.16
C ALA A 128 -17.23 -52.27 -22.55
N ALA A 129 -16.69 -53.49 -22.62
CA ALA A 129 -16.38 -54.15 -23.88
C ALA A 129 -17.69 -54.45 -24.63
N PRO A 130 -17.77 -54.18 -25.94
CA PRO A 130 -18.97 -54.41 -26.73
C PRO A 130 -19.30 -55.90 -26.78
N GLY A 131 -20.59 -56.22 -26.65
CA GLY A 131 -21.12 -57.58 -26.64
C GLY A 131 -20.60 -58.40 -27.83
N ARG A 132 -20.04 -59.57 -27.50
CA ARG A 132 -19.76 -60.64 -28.45
C ARG A 132 -21.09 -61.08 -29.09
N PRO A 133 -21.14 -61.31 -30.42
CA PRO A 133 -22.30 -61.91 -31.05
C PRO A 133 -22.45 -63.37 -30.59
N ASP A 134 -23.69 -63.74 -30.28
CA ASP A 134 -24.14 -65.13 -30.12
C ASP A 134 -23.83 -65.89 -31.40
N ASP A 135 -23.14 -67.02 -31.26
CA ASP A 135 -23.09 -68.08 -32.26
C ASP A 135 -22.88 -69.40 -31.53
N THR A 136 -23.89 -70.26 -31.51
CA THR A 136 -23.72 -71.72 -31.41
C THR A 136 -24.95 -72.44 -31.98
N PRO A 137 -24.77 -73.63 -32.59
CA PRO A 137 -25.64 -74.24 -33.60
C PRO A 137 -26.93 -74.89 -33.08
#